data_AF-A0A961WLL9-F1
#
_entry.id   AF-A0A961WLL9-F1
#
_cell.length_a   1.000
_cell.length_b   1.000
_cell.length_c   1.000
_cell.angle_alpha   90.00
_cell.angle_beta   90.00
_cell.angle_gamma   90.00
#
_symmetry.space_group_name_H-M   'P 1'
#
loop_
_entity.id
_entity.type
_entity.pdbx_description
1 polymer ?
#
loop_
_entity_poly.entity_id
_entity_poly.type
_entity_poly.pdbx_seq_one_letter_code
_entity_poly.pdbx_strand_id
1 'polypeptide(L)'
;MTKLAAAGSAFGALLLAILWTAVATVTFDGTAEAQTRPKRPSASAALSRRHKDQQADVPLPMRAPQPETTRARSPAQLEAGLGSPDVVDTAGANPAVAAEPSAAAPATTGGGKALPGPPPPHAKSAAAAVPLPPKPDGLIAERAASVLEKHCARCHQWNALADRSTSDGGIADILALDRIAGDPSLVRPGEPDASPLYQQLISRQMPADVLREGREGAEPEPAEIRAVRAWIKGLDGAPPSAACAARQPLSSASLATSMTKWLEQAGHESAADTRFISLAHLYNACVDDAELAAHRQAVTKLLASLTWSEKPVVLDTVGDSLALLAVRLSAIGWTSQHWQELTARLPVGASLE
;
A
#
# COMPACT_ATOMS: atom_id res chain seq x y z
N MET A 1 37.48 -64.96 -13.91
CA MET A 1 37.35 -63.88 -14.90
C MET A 1 38.08 -62.67 -14.36
N THR A 2 39.17 -62.32 -15.05
CA THR A 2 39.85 -61.03 -15.16
C THR A 2 40.25 -60.21 -13.93
N LYS A 3 41.48 -59.70 -14.07
CA LYS A 3 42.45 -59.14 -13.13
C LYS A 3 42.72 -57.69 -13.58
N LEU A 4 43.26 -56.85 -12.68
CA LEU A 4 44.03 -55.61 -12.91
C LEU A 4 43.24 -54.40 -13.48
N ALA A 5 43.60 -53.14 -13.24
CA ALA A 5 44.58 -52.48 -12.36
C ALA A 5 44.27 -50.96 -12.38
N ALA A 6 44.80 -50.28 -11.36
CA ALA A 6 44.85 -48.83 -11.20
C ALA A 6 45.62 -48.10 -12.31
N ALA A 7 45.25 -46.84 -12.59
CA ALA A 7 46.14 -45.69 -12.81
C ALA A 7 45.33 -44.44 -13.19
N GLY A 8 45.75 -43.26 -12.70
CA GLY A 8 45.58 -42.01 -13.46
C GLY A 8 44.97 -40.80 -12.77
N SER A 9 45.68 -40.23 -11.78
CA SER A 9 45.66 -38.76 -11.58
C SER A 9 46.13 -38.08 -12.86
N ALA A 10 45.30 -37.18 -13.43
CA ALA A 10 45.69 -35.97 -14.17
C ALA A 10 44.54 -35.49 -15.07
N PHE A 11 43.54 -34.80 -14.52
CA PHE A 11 42.67 -33.90 -15.30
C PHE A 11 42.23 -32.71 -14.44
N GLY A 12 43.19 -32.12 -13.74
CA GLY A 12 43.17 -30.71 -13.37
C GLY A 12 44.11 -29.98 -14.32
N ALA A 13 43.67 -28.83 -14.85
CA ALA A 13 44.37 -27.95 -15.78
C ALA A 13 44.32 -28.29 -17.30
N LEU A 14 43.10 -28.31 -17.88
CA LEU A 14 42.94 -27.96 -19.31
C LEU A 14 41.50 -27.53 -19.68
N LEU A 15 40.86 -26.71 -18.84
CA LEU A 15 39.55 -26.09 -19.14
C LEU A 15 39.49 -24.66 -18.59
N LEU A 16 40.61 -23.96 -18.72
CA LEU A 16 40.82 -22.56 -18.34
C LEU A 16 41.64 -21.89 -19.46
N ALA A 17 41.16 -22.01 -20.71
CA ALA A 17 41.75 -21.39 -21.90
C ALA A 17 40.78 -21.30 -23.10
N ILE A 18 39.47 -21.18 -22.88
CA ILE A 18 38.49 -20.79 -23.92
C ILE A 18 37.59 -19.67 -23.36
N LEU A 19 38.24 -18.66 -22.80
CA LEU A 19 37.67 -17.34 -22.52
C LEU A 19 38.78 -16.37 -22.93
N TRP A 20 38.43 -15.43 -23.82
CA TRP A 20 39.29 -14.46 -24.53
C TRP A 20 39.88 -14.92 -25.87
N THR A 21 39.15 -14.73 -26.97
CA THR A 21 39.53 -13.81 -28.07
C THR A 21 38.55 -13.96 -29.24
N ALA A 22 37.61 -13.02 -29.37
CA ALA A 22 37.03 -12.60 -30.65
C ALA A 22 36.24 -11.30 -30.45
N VAL A 23 36.95 -10.22 -30.16
CA VAL A 23 36.51 -8.86 -30.50
C VAL A 23 37.14 -8.57 -31.86
N ALA A 24 36.32 -8.50 -32.90
CA ALA A 24 36.67 -7.88 -34.16
C ALA A 24 35.43 -7.28 -34.81
N THR A 25 35.17 -6.02 -34.45
CA THR A 25 35.00 -4.90 -35.39
C THR A 25 34.13 -5.16 -36.63
N VAL A 26 32.85 -4.81 -36.51
CA VAL A 26 32.05 -4.38 -37.65
C VAL A 26 32.08 -2.85 -37.67
N THR A 27 32.91 -2.28 -38.53
CA THR A 27 32.85 -0.87 -38.93
C THR A 27 31.73 -0.72 -39.94
N PHE A 28 30.67 0.02 -39.61
CA PHE A 28 29.67 0.46 -40.57
C PHE A 28 30.02 1.87 -41.02
N ASP A 29 30.44 1.98 -42.28
CA ASP A 29 30.65 3.25 -42.97
C ASP A 29 29.30 3.70 -43.52
N GLY A 30 28.86 4.88 -43.09
CA GLY A 30 27.51 5.39 -43.30
C GLY A 30 27.53 6.90 -43.42
N THR A 31 28.13 7.40 -44.49
CA THR A 31 27.97 8.79 -44.94
C THR A 31 26.53 9.02 -45.39
N ALA A 32 25.77 9.82 -44.63
CA ALA A 32 24.52 10.40 -45.11
C ALA A 32 24.37 11.85 -44.65
N GLU A 33 24.00 12.67 -45.62
CA GLU A 33 23.87 14.12 -45.67
C GLU A 33 23.37 14.88 -44.43
N ALA A 34 24.07 15.99 -44.17
CA ALA A 34 23.64 17.06 -43.30
C ALA A 34 22.47 17.84 -43.93
N GLN A 35 21.29 17.77 -43.33
CA GLN A 35 20.25 18.78 -43.49
C GLN A 35 20.26 19.73 -42.28
N THR A 36 20.59 20.99 -42.56
CA THR A 36 20.58 22.11 -41.62
C THR A 36 19.16 22.47 -41.21
N ARG A 37 18.83 22.33 -39.92
CA ARG A 37 17.63 22.88 -39.28
C ARG A 37 18.00 24.05 -38.36
N PRO A 38 17.23 25.16 -38.31
CA PRO A 38 17.60 26.36 -37.56
C PRO A 38 17.47 26.20 -36.04
N LYS A 39 18.43 26.79 -35.32
CA LYS A 39 18.49 26.90 -33.84
C LYS A 39 17.27 27.66 -33.30
N ARG A 40 16.44 27.00 -32.50
CA ARG A 40 15.55 27.66 -31.52
C ARG A 40 16.35 28.00 -30.26
N PRO A 41 16.23 29.20 -29.67
CA PRO A 41 16.86 29.52 -28.41
C PRO A 41 16.22 28.74 -27.25
N SER A 42 17.08 28.20 -26.39
CA SER A 42 16.73 27.47 -25.16
C SER A 42 16.13 28.42 -24.11
N ALA A 43 15.03 27.98 -23.49
CA ALA A 43 14.32 28.65 -22.39
C ALA A 43 15.12 28.72 -21.07
N SER A 44 16.35 28.20 -21.02
CA SER A 44 17.17 28.15 -19.80
C SER A 44 17.83 29.49 -19.44
N ALA A 45 17.90 30.46 -20.37
CA ALA A 45 18.50 31.78 -20.12
C ALA A 45 17.56 32.78 -19.40
N ALA A 46 16.26 32.47 -19.27
CA ALA A 46 15.27 33.39 -18.70
C ALA A 46 15.08 33.25 -17.17
N LEU A 47 15.42 32.11 -16.57
CA LEU A 47 15.24 31.91 -15.11
C LEU A 47 16.43 32.41 -14.26
N SER A 48 17.62 32.54 -14.84
CA SER A 48 18.82 32.92 -14.06
C SER A 48 18.86 34.42 -13.69
N ARG A 49 18.05 35.27 -14.35
CA ARG A 49 17.99 36.72 -14.03
C ARG A 49 17.00 37.08 -12.92
N ARG A 50 16.03 36.22 -12.58
CA ARG A 50 15.06 36.53 -11.51
C ARG A 50 15.57 36.24 -10.10
N HIS A 51 16.63 35.45 -9.96
CA HIS A 51 17.11 35.06 -8.62
C HIS A 51 18.04 36.08 -7.96
N LYS A 52 18.52 37.09 -8.69
CA LYS A 52 19.50 38.06 -8.17
C LYS A 52 18.89 39.29 -7.50
N ASP A 53 17.60 39.56 -7.70
CA ASP A 53 16.94 40.78 -7.21
C ASP A 53 16.11 40.57 -5.92
N GLN A 54 16.12 39.38 -5.32
CA GLN A 54 15.27 39.04 -4.16
C GLN A 54 16.02 38.85 -2.84
N GLN A 55 17.27 39.31 -2.77
CA GLN A 55 18.15 39.11 -1.61
C GLN A 55 18.57 40.45 -1.00
N ALA A 56 17.59 41.26 -0.63
CA ALA A 56 17.79 42.43 0.22
C ALA A 56 16.49 42.64 1.03
N ASP A 57 16.47 42.11 2.25
CA ASP A 57 15.73 42.59 3.43
C ASP A 57 15.57 41.44 4.43
N VAL A 58 16.55 41.31 5.33
CA VAL A 58 16.47 40.42 6.51
C VAL A 58 16.51 41.31 7.76
N PRO A 59 15.42 41.42 8.54
CA PRO A 59 15.47 42.04 9.86
C PRO A 59 16.11 41.09 10.90
N LEU A 60 16.85 41.72 11.82
CA LEU A 60 17.59 41.11 12.93
C LEU A 60 16.72 40.24 13.89
N PRO A 61 17.33 39.26 14.59
CA PRO A 61 16.59 38.32 15.43
C PRO A 61 16.11 38.94 16.75
N MET A 62 14.85 38.67 17.08
CA MET A 62 14.24 38.94 18.37
C MET A 62 14.76 37.97 19.45
N ARG A 63 14.88 38.57 20.64
CA ARG A 63 15.46 38.10 21.89
C ARG A 63 14.74 36.88 22.48
N ALA A 64 15.50 35.86 22.86
CA ALA A 64 15.00 34.67 23.53
C ALA A 64 14.54 34.96 24.99
N PRO A 65 13.40 34.41 25.45
CA PRO A 65 13.04 34.41 26.85
C PRO A 65 13.79 33.30 27.63
N GLN A 66 14.20 33.65 28.84
CA GLN A 66 14.88 32.78 29.81
C GLN A 66 13.93 31.71 30.38
N PRO A 67 14.44 30.52 30.77
CA PRO A 67 13.61 29.48 31.38
C PRO A 67 13.39 29.75 32.88
N GLU A 68 12.12 29.83 33.29
CA GLU A 68 11.73 29.77 34.69
C GLU A 68 11.89 28.36 35.24
N THR A 69 12.61 28.26 36.34
CA THR A 69 12.86 27.05 37.12
C THR A 69 11.61 26.67 37.92
N THR A 70 10.86 25.65 37.48
CA THR A 70 9.87 24.98 38.34
C THR A 70 10.42 23.69 38.94
N ARG A 71 10.22 23.62 40.25
CA ARG A 71 10.79 22.73 41.24
C ARG A 71 10.23 21.31 41.12
N ALA A 72 11.12 20.33 41.05
CA ALA A 72 10.79 18.92 41.18
C ALA A 72 10.14 18.60 42.54
N ARG A 73 9.04 17.85 42.53
CA ARG A 73 8.60 16.99 43.64
C ARG A 73 8.45 15.58 43.08
N SER A 74 9.11 14.65 43.76
CA SER A 74 9.00 13.19 43.58
C SER A 74 8.98 12.58 45.00
N PRO A 75 8.73 11.27 45.18
CA PRO A 75 7.39 10.69 45.25
C PRO A 75 7.22 9.88 46.55
N ALA A 76 6.10 9.98 47.25
CA ALA A 76 5.74 9.02 48.29
C ALA A 76 4.27 9.17 48.70
N GLN A 77 3.65 8.03 49.03
CA GLN A 77 2.36 7.86 49.71
C GLN A 77 1.11 7.97 48.84
N LEU A 78 0.61 6.83 48.36
CA LEU A 78 -0.65 6.25 48.85
C LEU A 78 -0.82 4.83 48.29
N GLU A 79 -0.40 3.84 49.07
CA GLU A 79 -0.84 2.45 49.00
C GLU A 79 -1.71 2.20 50.24
N ALA A 80 -2.95 1.72 50.07
CA ALA A 80 -3.67 0.77 50.95
C ALA A 80 -5.19 0.80 50.72
N GLY A 81 -5.79 -0.39 50.56
CA GLY A 81 -7.24 -0.65 50.68
C GLY A 81 -7.79 -1.47 49.49
N LEU A 82 -7.48 -2.76 49.37
CA LEU A 82 -8.23 -3.91 49.93
C LEU A 82 -9.73 -3.93 49.58
N GLY A 83 -10.14 -4.99 48.86
CA GLY A 83 -11.54 -5.41 48.73
C GLY A 83 -11.81 -6.43 47.61
N SER A 84 -11.47 -7.71 47.83
CA SER A 84 -12.11 -8.85 47.13
C SER A 84 -13.58 -8.99 47.53
N PRO A 85 -14.43 -9.59 46.69
CA PRO A 85 -14.96 -10.89 47.11
C PRO A 85 -15.11 -11.95 45.99
N ASP A 86 -14.80 -13.18 46.40
CA ASP A 86 -15.42 -14.49 46.15
C ASP A 86 -16.18 -14.82 44.85
N VAL A 87 -15.54 -15.73 44.11
CA VAL A 87 -16.02 -17.03 43.56
C VAL A 87 -17.50 -17.39 43.77
N VAL A 88 -18.19 -17.64 42.65
CA VAL A 88 -19.19 -18.73 42.58
C VAL A 88 -19.01 -19.49 41.25
N ASP A 89 -18.82 -20.79 41.43
CA ASP A 89 -18.64 -21.85 40.45
C ASP A 89 -20.00 -22.40 40.02
N THR A 90 -20.27 -22.53 38.72
CA THR A 90 -21.28 -23.46 38.21
C THR A 90 -20.86 -24.03 36.87
N ALA A 91 -20.39 -25.28 36.93
CA ALA A 91 -20.35 -26.23 35.84
C ALA A 91 -21.73 -26.43 35.20
N GLY A 92 -21.77 -26.54 33.87
CA GLY A 92 -22.96 -26.88 33.10
C GLY A 92 -22.57 -27.60 31.80
N ALA A 93 -23.00 -28.84 31.71
CA ALA A 93 -22.51 -29.87 30.81
C ALA A 93 -22.83 -29.69 29.31
N ASN A 94 -21.89 -30.17 28.48
CA ASN A 94 -22.11 -30.57 27.10
C ASN A 94 -23.05 -31.78 27.01
N PRO A 95 -23.87 -31.87 25.94
CA PRO A 95 -23.89 -33.15 25.23
C PRO A 95 -23.66 -32.97 23.73
N ALA A 96 -22.74 -33.80 23.24
CA ALA A 96 -22.63 -34.17 21.84
C ALA A 96 -23.84 -35.02 21.42
N VAL A 97 -24.38 -34.77 20.22
CA VAL A 97 -25.22 -35.74 19.51
C VAL A 97 -24.79 -35.82 18.04
N ALA A 98 -24.27 -37.01 17.73
CA ALA A 98 -24.32 -37.82 16.51
C ALA A 98 -24.60 -37.21 15.12
N ALA A 99 -23.77 -37.70 14.19
CA ALA A 99 -23.95 -37.72 12.75
C ALA A 99 -25.15 -38.56 12.27
N GLU A 100 -25.68 -38.27 11.08
CA GLU A 100 -25.70 -39.19 9.92
C GLU A 100 -26.29 -38.53 8.65
N PRO A 101 -26.04 -39.11 7.44
CA PRO A 101 -26.04 -38.41 6.16
C PRO A 101 -27.35 -38.53 5.37
N SER A 102 -27.57 -37.66 4.38
CA SER A 102 -28.58 -37.91 3.36
C SER A 102 -28.12 -37.49 1.97
N ALA A 103 -28.33 -38.42 1.05
CA ALA A 103 -27.84 -38.48 -0.31
C ALA A 103 -28.82 -37.85 -1.32
N ALA A 104 -28.36 -37.87 -2.57
CA ALA A 104 -29.12 -37.89 -3.83
C ALA A 104 -29.28 -36.58 -4.60
N ALA A 105 -28.47 -36.51 -5.67
CA ALA A 105 -28.83 -35.86 -6.93
C ALA A 105 -30.10 -36.49 -7.54
N PRO A 106 -30.74 -35.77 -8.47
CA PRO A 106 -30.77 -36.35 -9.82
C PRO A 106 -30.46 -35.32 -10.92
N ALA A 107 -29.83 -35.84 -11.97
CA ALA A 107 -29.79 -35.22 -13.28
C ALA A 107 -31.09 -35.52 -14.04
N THR A 108 -31.64 -34.55 -14.76
CA THR A 108 -32.28 -34.78 -16.06
C THR A 108 -32.17 -33.55 -16.98
N THR A 109 -32.00 -33.90 -18.24
CA THR A 109 -31.84 -33.18 -19.51
C THR A 109 -33.05 -32.33 -19.94
N GLY A 110 -32.79 -31.27 -20.73
CA GLY A 110 -33.82 -30.68 -21.60
C GLY A 110 -33.38 -29.37 -22.25
N GLY A 111 -33.18 -29.38 -23.57
CA GLY A 111 -32.63 -28.28 -24.35
C GLY A 111 -33.60 -27.14 -24.71
N GLY A 112 -33.00 -26.03 -25.15
CA GLY A 112 -33.70 -24.88 -25.75
C GLY A 112 -32.82 -23.64 -25.79
N LYS A 113 -31.97 -23.51 -26.82
CA LYS A 113 -31.26 -22.25 -27.12
C LYS A 113 -32.28 -21.22 -27.62
N ALA A 114 -32.67 -20.29 -26.74
CA ALA A 114 -33.28 -19.03 -27.13
C ALA A 114 -32.22 -17.92 -27.01
N LEU A 115 -32.05 -17.14 -28.08
CA LEU A 115 -31.17 -15.98 -28.11
C LEU A 115 -31.71 -14.90 -27.15
N PRO A 116 -30.89 -14.29 -26.27
CA PRO A 116 -31.33 -13.17 -25.46
C PRO A 116 -31.51 -11.93 -26.32
N GLY A 117 -32.67 -11.28 -26.17
CA GLY A 117 -32.94 -9.97 -26.77
C GLY A 117 -32.03 -8.87 -26.21
N PRO A 118 -31.99 -7.70 -26.87
CA PRO A 118 -31.12 -6.59 -26.46
C PRO A 118 -31.44 -6.14 -25.03
N PRO A 119 -30.40 -5.84 -24.22
CA PRO A 119 -30.61 -5.40 -22.84
C PRO A 119 -31.35 -4.05 -22.79
N PRO A 120 -32.24 -3.85 -21.80
CA PRO A 120 -32.89 -2.57 -21.60
C PRO A 120 -31.88 -1.46 -21.28
N PRO A 121 -32.18 -0.20 -21.63
CA PRO A 121 -31.28 0.93 -21.39
C PRO A 121 -30.97 1.06 -19.90
N HIS A 122 -29.68 1.19 -19.58
CA HIS A 122 -29.12 1.29 -18.25
C HIS A 122 -29.85 2.36 -17.42
N ALA A 123 -30.62 1.91 -16.42
CA ALA A 123 -31.09 2.74 -15.34
C ALA A 123 -29.87 3.37 -14.64
N LYS A 124 -29.91 4.68 -14.39
CA LYS A 124 -28.92 5.42 -13.61
C LYS A 124 -28.64 4.65 -12.31
N SER A 125 -27.47 4.04 -12.23
CA SER A 125 -26.99 3.37 -11.04
C SER A 125 -26.80 4.43 -9.95
N ALA A 126 -27.71 4.44 -8.99
CA ALA A 126 -27.50 5.16 -7.74
C ALA A 126 -26.24 4.57 -7.09
N ALA A 127 -25.22 5.41 -6.89
CA ALA A 127 -24.04 5.02 -6.14
C ALA A 127 -24.50 4.50 -4.78
N ALA A 128 -24.36 3.19 -4.57
CA ALA A 128 -24.64 2.58 -3.29
C ALA A 128 -23.72 3.23 -2.25
N ALA A 129 -24.30 3.85 -1.23
CA ALA A 129 -23.56 4.32 -0.08
C ALA A 129 -22.82 3.11 0.51
N VAL A 130 -21.48 3.14 0.47
CA VAL A 130 -20.68 2.11 1.14
C VAL A 130 -21.02 2.22 2.64
N PRO A 131 -21.44 1.13 3.30
CA PRO A 131 -21.79 1.14 4.71
C PRO A 131 -20.62 1.65 5.55
N LEU A 132 -20.91 2.42 6.61
CA LEU A 132 -19.92 2.72 7.65
C LEU A 132 -19.37 1.38 8.20
N PRO A 133 -18.06 1.29 8.47
CA PRO A 133 -17.50 0.10 9.07
C PRO A 133 -18.20 -0.21 10.41
N PRO A 134 -18.33 -1.50 10.78
CA PRO A 134 -18.92 -1.87 12.05
C PRO A 134 -18.14 -1.22 13.21
N LYS A 135 -18.87 -0.89 14.28
CA LYS A 135 -18.26 -0.32 15.49
C LYS A 135 -17.24 -1.32 16.06
N PRO A 136 -16.03 -0.88 16.47
CA PRO A 136 -15.03 -1.79 17.03
C PRO A 136 -15.51 -2.48 18.30
N ASP A 137 -15.13 -3.74 18.49
CA ASP A 137 -15.42 -4.49 19.72
C ASP A 137 -14.50 -4.05 20.87
N GLY A 138 -15.08 -3.82 22.05
CA GLY A 138 -14.36 -3.53 23.28
C GLY A 138 -14.16 -2.04 23.60
N LEU A 139 -14.28 -1.70 24.89
CA LEU A 139 -14.31 -0.32 25.39
C LEU A 139 -13.09 0.53 25.00
N ILE A 140 -11.93 -0.08 24.77
CA ILE A 140 -10.69 0.64 24.41
C ILE A 140 -10.72 1.05 22.93
N ALA A 141 -11.10 0.13 22.04
CA ALA A 141 -11.19 0.39 20.61
C ALA A 141 -12.30 1.40 20.31
N GLU A 142 -13.45 1.31 20.98
CA GLU A 142 -14.53 2.30 20.85
C GLU A 142 -14.09 3.71 21.26
N ARG A 143 -13.30 3.85 22.33
CA ARG A 143 -12.75 5.15 22.74
C ARG A 143 -11.79 5.71 21.71
N ALA A 144 -10.90 4.88 21.15
CA ALA A 144 -10.01 5.31 20.08
C ALA A 144 -10.79 5.74 18.83
N ALA A 145 -11.79 4.95 18.39
CA ALA A 145 -12.67 5.33 17.29
C ALA A 145 -13.37 6.67 17.53
N SER A 146 -13.88 6.90 18.75
CA SER A 146 -14.53 8.18 19.10
C SER A 146 -13.57 9.37 18.97
N VAL A 147 -12.30 9.19 19.34
CA VAL A 147 -11.26 10.23 19.18
C VAL A 147 -10.97 10.49 17.70
N LEU A 148 -10.79 9.44 16.91
CA LEU A 148 -10.54 9.56 15.47
C LEU A 148 -11.73 10.13 14.71
N GLU A 149 -12.96 9.81 15.10
CA GLU A 149 -14.17 10.38 14.53
C GLU A 149 -14.27 11.87 14.81
N LYS A 150 -14.12 12.27 16.08
CA LYS A 150 -14.20 13.66 16.51
C LYS A 150 -13.13 14.54 15.85
N HIS A 151 -11.90 14.04 15.73
CA HIS A 151 -10.75 14.88 15.38
C HIS A 151 -10.21 14.65 13.97
N CYS A 152 -10.40 13.48 13.36
CA CYS A 152 -9.70 13.10 12.13
C CYS A 152 -10.64 12.82 10.95
N ALA A 153 -11.83 12.28 11.19
CA ALA A 153 -12.73 11.81 10.13
C ALA A 153 -13.07 12.89 9.09
N ARG A 154 -13.22 14.15 9.52
CA ARG A 154 -13.56 15.25 8.60
C ARG A 154 -12.59 15.49 7.44
N CYS A 155 -11.35 15.01 7.54
CA CYS A 155 -10.35 15.08 6.47
C CYS A 155 -9.90 13.69 5.99
N HIS A 156 -10.00 12.66 6.83
CA HIS A 156 -9.44 11.32 6.56
C HIS A 156 -10.50 10.21 6.45
N GLN A 157 -11.78 10.55 6.38
CA GLN A 157 -12.88 9.61 6.18
C GLN A 157 -13.72 10.04 4.98
N TRP A 158 -13.76 9.21 3.94
CA TRP A 158 -14.35 9.54 2.63
C TRP A 158 -15.82 9.97 2.71
N ASN A 159 -16.60 9.42 3.65
CA ASN A 159 -18.00 9.75 3.86
C ASN A 159 -18.24 10.76 4.99
N ALA A 160 -17.18 11.34 5.55
CA ALA A 160 -17.27 12.42 6.52
C ALA A 160 -16.47 13.65 6.08
N LEU A 161 -16.00 13.69 4.84
CA LEU A 161 -15.30 14.86 4.29
C LEU A 161 -16.19 16.09 4.41
N ALA A 162 -15.70 17.14 5.08
CA ALA A 162 -16.47 18.36 5.29
C ALA A 162 -16.64 19.14 3.98
N ASP A 163 -15.81 20.15 3.76
CA ASP A 163 -15.75 20.98 2.55
C ASP A 163 -14.71 20.49 1.54
N ARG A 164 -14.26 19.23 1.69
CA ARG A 164 -13.18 18.63 0.89
C ARG A 164 -13.73 17.62 -0.11
N SER A 165 -13.21 17.64 -1.34
CA SER A 165 -13.56 16.67 -2.39
C SER A 165 -12.79 15.35 -2.30
N THR A 166 -11.67 15.35 -1.57
CA THR A 166 -10.77 14.21 -1.42
C THR A 166 -10.28 14.13 0.01
N SER A 167 -9.97 12.93 0.48
CA SER A 167 -9.33 12.75 1.77
C SER A 167 -7.86 13.17 1.71
N ASP A 168 -7.34 13.67 2.82
CA ASP A 168 -5.96 14.15 2.92
C ASP A 168 -5.01 13.03 3.36
N GLY A 169 -3.71 13.22 3.09
CA GLY A 169 -2.65 12.35 3.61
C GLY A 169 -2.68 10.89 3.12
N GLY A 170 -3.47 10.58 2.08
CA GLY A 170 -3.60 9.22 1.56
C GLY A 170 -4.43 8.27 2.44
N ILE A 171 -5.12 8.80 3.46
CA ILE A 171 -5.98 8.03 4.36
C ILE A 171 -7.42 8.42 4.08
N ALA A 172 -8.28 7.46 3.74
CA ALA A 172 -9.68 7.71 3.38
C ALA A 172 -10.69 6.99 4.29
N ASP A 173 -10.21 6.19 5.23
CA ASP A 173 -10.97 5.27 6.07
C ASP A 173 -10.44 5.21 7.51
N ILE A 174 -10.13 6.38 8.09
CA ILE A 174 -9.57 6.48 9.45
C ILE A 174 -10.42 5.82 10.55
N LEU A 175 -11.70 5.53 10.29
CA LEU A 175 -12.60 4.82 11.22
C LEU A 175 -12.57 3.29 11.08
N ALA A 176 -11.91 2.74 10.06
CA ALA A 176 -11.75 1.30 9.89
C ALA A 176 -10.59 0.79 10.78
N LEU A 177 -10.80 0.73 12.10
CA LEU A 177 -9.74 0.42 13.09
C LEU A 177 -8.93 -0.83 12.76
N ASP A 178 -9.58 -1.91 12.32
CA ASP A 178 -8.87 -3.16 11.99
C ASP A 178 -7.94 -3.00 10.78
N ARG A 179 -8.34 -2.19 9.80
CA ARG A 179 -7.54 -1.90 8.62
C ARG A 179 -6.35 -1.02 8.96
N ILE A 180 -6.58 0.07 9.69
CA ILE A 180 -5.47 0.94 10.10
C ILE A 180 -4.52 0.25 11.06
N ALA A 181 -5.02 -0.68 11.90
CA ALA A 181 -4.18 -1.53 12.75
C ALA A 181 -3.30 -2.51 11.96
N GLY A 182 -3.78 -2.95 10.78
CA GLY A 182 -3.04 -3.81 9.85
C GLY A 182 -2.05 -3.06 8.96
N ASP A 183 -2.09 -1.73 8.91
CA ASP A 183 -1.20 -0.91 8.08
C ASP A 183 0.03 -0.43 8.88
N PRO A 184 1.23 -1.00 8.67
CA PRO A 184 2.44 -0.62 9.38
C PRO A 184 2.93 0.81 9.09
N SER A 185 2.43 1.45 8.02
CA SER A 185 2.71 2.86 7.73
C SER A 185 1.90 3.81 8.61
N LEU A 186 0.85 3.32 9.29
CA LEU A 186 0.00 4.08 10.20
C LEU A 186 0.15 3.59 11.65
N VAL A 187 0.06 2.28 11.88
CA VAL A 187 0.05 1.67 13.21
C VAL A 187 1.06 0.54 13.29
N ARG A 188 1.87 0.53 14.35
CA ARG A 188 2.69 -0.61 14.76
C ARG A 188 2.02 -1.27 15.97
N PRO A 189 1.36 -2.42 15.79
CA PRO A 189 0.67 -3.11 16.88
C PRO A 189 1.56 -3.30 18.11
N GLY A 190 1.06 -2.94 19.29
CA GLY A 190 1.79 -3.06 20.56
C GLY A 190 2.88 -2.00 20.80
N GLU A 191 3.21 -1.19 19.79
CA GLU A 191 4.26 -0.15 19.82
C GLU A 191 3.68 1.24 19.50
N PRO A 192 2.95 1.85 20.45
CA PRO A 192 2.31 3.15 20.20
C PRO A 192 3.32 4.24 19.82
N ASP A 193 4.44 4.34 20.53
CA ASP A 193 5.40 5.43 20.33
C ASP A 193 6.18 5.29 18.99
N ALA A 194 6.15 4.11 18.38
CA ALA A 194 6.70 3.83 17.05
C ALA A 194 5.65 3.89 15.93
N SER A 195 4.37 4.11 16.27
CA SER A 195 3.26 4.17 15.31
C SER A 195 3.13 5.58 14.71
N PRO A 196 3.25 5.76 13.38
CA PRO A 196 3.16 7.07 12.75
C PRO A 196 1.86 7.84 13.05
N LEU A 197 0.71 7.14 13.12
CA LEU A 197 -0.57 7.73 13.52
C LEU A 197 -0.47 8.38 14.90
N TYR A 198 0.09 7.66 15.88
CA TYR A 198 0.24 8.18 17.24
C TYR A 198 1.26 9.30 17.32
N GLN A 199 2.36 9.20 16.57
CA GLN A 199 3.35 10.28 16.44
C GLN A 199 2.71 11.56 15.92
N GLN A 200 1.79 11.47 14.98
CA GLN A 200 1.05 12.62 14.47
C GLN A 200 0.17 13.27 15.57
N LEU A 201 -0.52 12.47 16.39
CA LEU A 201 -1.32 12.99 17.51
C LEU A 201 -0.45 13.71 18.55
N ILE A 202 0.67 13.11 18.99
CA ILE A 202 1.52 13.72 20.02
C ILE A 202 2.32 14.92 19.51
N SER A 203 2.56 15.01 18.19
CA SER A 203 3.21 16.17 17.58
C SER A 203 2.37 17.44 17.64
N ARG A 204 1.07 17.33 17.94
CA ARG A 204 0.11 18.44 17.98
C ARG A 204 0.10 19.22 16.65
N GLN A 205 0.28 18.52 15.53
CA GLN A 205 0.20 19.10 14.18
C GLN A 205 -1.10 18.73 13.46
N MET A 206 -1.89 17.83 14.02
CA MET A 206 -3.23 17.50 13.55
C MET A 206 -4.25 17.74 14.68
N PRO A 207 -5.44 18.25 14.35
CA PRO A 207 -5.92 18.51 12.99
C PRO A 207 -5.45 19.86 12.43
N ALA A 208 -4.87 19.86 11.22
CA ALA A 208 -4.25 21.05 10.63
C ALA A 208 -5.26 22.19 10.36
N ASP A 209 -6.51 21.86 10.05
CA ASP A 209 -7.55 22.85 9.80
C ASP A 209 -7.90 23.67 11.06
N VAL A 210 -7.92 23.03 12.23
CA VAL A 210 -8.13 23.69 13.53
C VAL A 210 -6.86 24.41 13.99
N LEU A 211 -5.72 23.72 13.95
CA LEU A 211 -4.48 24.22 14.59
C LEU A 211 -3.72 25.26 13.76
N ARG A 212 -3.85 25.22 12.43
CA ARG A 212 -3.10 26.08 11.50
C ARG A 212 -4.00 26.98 10.67
N GLU A 213 -5.18 26.49 10.29
CA GLU A 213 -6.11 27.23 9.40
C GLU A 213 -7.21 27.96 10.18
N GLY A 214 -7.26 27.82 11.51
CA GLY A 214 -8.13 28.58 12.41
C GLY A 214 -9.60 28.19 12.35
N ARG A 215 -9.92 26.98 11.88
CA ARG A 215 -11.28 26.44 11.90
C ARG A 215 -11.74 26.23 13.34
N GLU A 216 -13.03 26.46 13.58
CA GLU A 216 -13.65 26.11 14.87
C GLU A 216 -13.51 24.62 15.17
N GLY A 217 -13.02 24.31 16.37
CA GLY A 217 -12.76 22.96 16.82
C GLY A 217 -11.80 22.96 18.02
N ALA A 218 -11.62 21.79 18.60
CA ALA A 218 -10.67 21.58 19.69
C ALA A 218 -9.58 20.62 19.26
N GLU A 219 -8.40 20.79 19.84
CA GLU A 219 -7.34 19.80 19.75
C GLU A 219 -7.70 18.54 20.54
N PRO A 220 -7.20 17.35 20.15
CA PRO A 220 -7.23 16.19 21.02
C PRO A 220 -6.71 16.47 22.43
N GLU A 221 -7.53 16.19 23.43
CA GLU A 221 -7.16 16.33 24.83
C GLU A 221 -6.12 15.25 25.23
N PRO A 222 -5.29 15.48 26.26
CA PRO A 222 -4.32 14.48 26.71
C PRO A 222 -4.92 13.12 27.05
N ALA A 223 -6.17 13.09 27.55
CA ALA A 223 -6.88 11.84 27.82
C ALA A 223 -7.32 11.11 26.54
N GLU A 224 -7.71 11.86 25.51
CA GLU A 224 -8.08 11.32 24.19
C GLU A 224 -6.86 10.74 23.48
N ILE A 225 -5.72 11.44 23.51
CA ILE A 225 -4.44 10.92 22.99
C ILE A 225 -4.04 9.62 23.71
N ARG A 226 -4.19 9.56 25.04
CA ARG A 226 -3.94 8.34 25.81
C ARG A 226 -4.88 7.19 25.45
N ALA A 227 -6.12 7.46 25.05
CA ALA A 227 -7.04 6.42 24.61
C ALA A 227 -6.56 5.75 23.32
N VAL A 228 -6.09 6.54 22.33
CA VAL A 228 -5.49 6.00 21.10
C VAL A 228 -4.21 5.22 21.41
N ARG A 229 -3.36 5.72 22.33
CA ARG A 229 -2.17 5.01 22.80
C ARG A 229 -2.52 3.64 23.39
N ALA A 230 -3.53 3.60 24.26
CA ALA A 230 -3.97 2.38 24.92
C ALA A 230 -4.55 1.37 23.93
N TRP A 231 -5.29 1.83 22.93
CA TRP A 231 -5.76 0.98 21.84
C TRP A 231 -4.60 0.35 21.08
N ILE A 232 -3.64 1.14 20.57
CA ILE A 232 -2.48 0.61 19.84
C ILE A 232 -1.68 -0.37 20.71
N LYS A 233 -1.47 -0.04 22.00
CA LYS A 233 -0.77 -0.94 22.92
C LYS A 233 -1.54 -2.24 23.15
N GLY A 234 -2.87 -2.20 23.14
CA GLY A 234 -3.73 -3.37 23.26
C GLY A 234 -3.72 -4.29 22.05
N LEU A 235 -3.14 -3.87 20.92
CA LEU A 235 -2.93 -4.72 19.74
C LEU A 235 -1.72 -5.66 19.90
N ASP A 236 -0.96 -5.55 20.99
CA ASP A 236 0.17 -6.43 21.29
C ASP A 236 -0.29 -7.89 21.37
N GLY A 237 0.31 -8.76 20.56
CA GLY A 237 -0.09 -10.17 20.48
C GLY A 237 -1.45 -10.43 19.83
N ALA A 238 -2.12 -9.42 19.26
CA ALA A 238 -3.28 -9.66 18.41
C ALA A 238 -2.83 -10.59 17.26
N PRO A 239 -3.49 -11.74 17.07
CA PRO A 239 -3.12 -12.64 15.98
C PRO A 239 -3.24 -11.85 14.68
N PRO A 240 -2.30 -12.03 13.72
CA PRO A 240 -2.53 -11.59 12.35
C PRO A 240 -3.92 -12.07 11.94
N SER A 241 -4.65 -11.29 11.15
CA SER A 241 -5.94 -11.76 10.63
C SER A 241 -5.77 -13.19 10.09
N ALA A 242 -6.77 -14.05 10.19
CA ALA A 242 -6.64 -15.43 9.73
C ALA A 242 -6.18 -15.51 8.26
N ALA A 243 -6.53 -14.49 7.46
CA ALA A 243 -6.05 -14.29 6.09
C ALA A 243 -4.53 -14.11 5.99
N CYS A 244 -3.87 -13.57 7.02
CA CYS A 244 -2.45 -13.25 7.03
C CYS A 244 -1.57 -14.32 7.67
N ALA A 245 -2.08 -15.11 8.61
CA ALA A 245 -1.27 -16.09 9.35
C ALA A 245 -0.56 -17.12 8.46
N ALA A 246 -1.10 -17.39 7.26
CA ALA A 246 -0.54 -18.33 6.29
C ALA A 246 0.27 -17.66 5.16
N ARG A 247 0.28 -16.32 5.06
CA ARG A 247 0.87 -15.60 3.92
C ARG A 247 2.35 -15.31 4.15
N GLN A 248 3.15 -15.50 3.10
CA GLN A 248 4.55 -15.07 3.09
C GLN A 248 4.63 -13.61 2.65
N PRO A 249 5.18 -12.68 3.46
CA PRO A 249 5.30 -11.28 3.06
C PRO A 249 6.07 -11.13 1.74
N LEU A 250 5.54 -10.28 0.85
CA LEU A 250 6.18 -9.96 -0.42
C LEU A 250 7.25 -8.88 -0.20
N SER A 251 8.51 -9.30 -0.31
CA SER A 251 9.67 -8.40 -0.31
C SER A 251 9.96 -7.86 -1.72
N SER A 252 10.67 -6.73 -1.81
CA SER A 252 11.15 -6.18 -3.08
C SER A 252 11.93 -7.20 -3.91
N ALA A 253 12.78 -8.01 -3.26
CA ALA A 253 13.54 -9.08 -3.92
C ALA A 253 12.63 -10.18 -4.50
N SER A 254 11.60 -10.58 -3.76
CA SER A 254 10.63 -11.59 -4.24
C SER A 254 9.78 -11.06 -5.42
N LEU A 255 9.44 -9.77 -5.41
CA LEU A 255 8.73 -9.12 -6.50
C LEU A 255 9.63 -9.03 -7.75
N ALA A 256 10.88 -8.57 -7.59
CA ALA A 256 11.84 -8.48 -8.70
C ALA A 256 12.12 -9.84 -9.35
N THR A 257 12.23 -10.90 -8.53
CA THR A 257 12.35 -12.29 -9.02
C THR A 257 11.13 -12.71 -9.84
N SER A 258 9.93 -12.40 -9.35
CA SER A 258 8.67 -12.72 -10.04
C SER A 258 8.53 -11.94 -11.36
N MET A 259 8.91 -10.66 -11.38
CA MET A 259 8.94 -9.84 -12.60
C MET A 259 9.92 -10.41 -13.62
N THR A 260 11.15 -10.73 -13.20
CA THR A 260 12.20 -11.26 -14.09
C THR A 260 11.75 -12.55 -14.74
N LYS A 261 11.23 -13.50 -13.95
CA LYS A 261 10.68 -14.77 -14.45
C LYS A 261 9.55 -14.55 -15.46
N TRP A 262 8.66 -13.61 -15.20
CA TRP A 262 7.57 -13.29 -16.13
C TRP A 262 8.10 -12.70 -17.45
N LEU A 263 9.05 -11.77 -17.38
CA LEU A 263 9.63 -11.13 -18.57
C LEU A 263 10.38 -12.15 -19.45
N GLU A 264 11.12 -13.08 -18.84
CA GLU A 264 11.78 -14.18 -19.55
C GLU A 264 10.78 -15.07 -20.30
N GLN A 265 9.62 -15.36 -19.69
CA GLN A 265 8.56 -16.16 -20.28
C GLN A 265 7.80 -15.42 -21.39
N ALA A 266 7.62 -14.11 -21.25
CA ALA A 266 6.87 -13.28 -22.20
C ALA A 266 7.63 -12.99 -23.51
N GLY A 267 8.95 -13.16 -23.52
CA GLY A 267 9.82 -12.88 -24.65
C GLY A 267 10.21 -11.41 -24.77
N HIS A 268 11.26 -11.13 -25.55
CA HIS A 268 11.93 -9.82 -25.59
C HIS A 268 11.02 -8.65 -25.98
N GLU A 269 10.17 -8.82 -26.99
CA GLU A 269 9.26 -7.75 -27.44
C GLU A 269 8.22 -7.40 -26.37
N SER A 270 7.58 -8.41 -25.78
CA SER A 270 6.63 -8.21 -24.67
C SER A 270 7.32 -7.60 -23.46
N ALA A 271 8.55 -8.03 -23.15
CA ALA A 271 9.30 -7.53 -22.01
C ALA A 271 9.58 -6.02 -22.09
N ALA A 272 9.92 -5.50 -23.28
CA ALA A 272 10.15 -4.07 -23.48
C ALA A 272 8.87 -3.23 -23.29
N ASP A 273 7.70 -3.79 -23.66
CA ASP A 273 6.39 -3.13 -23.60
C ASP A 273 5.66 -3.30 -22.26
N THR A 274 6.12 -4.21 -21.39
CA THR A 274 5.46 -4.48 -20.10
C THR A 274 5.92 -3.54 -18.99
N ARG A 275 4.98 -3.12 -18.16
CA ARG A 275 5.20 -2.46 -16.87
C ARG A 275 4.47 -3.21 -15.76
N PHE A 276 4.88 -2.97 -14.52
CA PHE A 276 4.31 -3.65 -13.36
C PHE A 276 3.68 -2.67 -12.38
N ILE A 277 2.56 -3.07 -11.80
CA ILE A 277 1.87 -2.37 -10.70
C ILE A 277 1.80 -3.34 -9.52
N SER A 278 2.27 -2.89 -8.35
CA SER A 278 2.32 -3.71 -7.14
C SER A 278 1.23 -3.31 -6.14
N LEU A 279 0.46 -4.31 -5.70
CA LEU A 279 -0.45 -4.28 -4.57
C LEU A 279 0.15 -4.99 -3.34
N ALA A 280 1.48 -5.20 -3.33
CA ALA A 280 2.16 -5.91 -2.25
C ALA A 280 1.96 -5.25 -0.87
N HIS A 281 1.81 -3.92 -0.82
CA HIS A 281 1.50 -3.22 0.43
C HIS A 281 0.17 -3.69 1.03
N LEU A 282 -0.87 -3.87 0.20
CA LEU A 282 -2.17 -4.40 0.66
C LEU A 282 -2.07 -5.87 1.07
N TYR A 283 -1.38 -6.67 0.25
CA TYR A 283 -1.15 -8.09 0.56
C TYR A 283 -0.44 -8.25 1.90
N ASN A 284 0.60 -7.45 2.14
CA ASN A 284 1.40 -7.44 3.37
C ASN A 284 0.64 -6.82 4.55
N ALA A 285 -0.29 -5.89 4.29
CA ALA A 285 -1.24 -5.34 5.26
C ALA A 285 -2.45 -6.26 5.51
N CYS A 286 -2.37 -7.53 5.07
CA CYS A 286 -3.34 -8.56 5.42
C CYS A 286 -4.77 -8.34 4.92
N VAL A 287 -4.97 -7.55 3.84
CA VAL A 287 -6.30 -7.43 3.23
C VAL A 287 -6.77 -8.80 2.75
N ASP A 288 -8.05 -9.13 2.91
CA ASP A 288 -8.56 -10.43 2.46
C ASP A 288 -8.52 -10.57 0.91
N ASP A 289 -8.71 -11.79 0.42
CA ASP A 289 -8.60 -12.08 -1.02
C ASP A 289 -9.67 -11.36 -1.86
N ALA A 290 -10.86 -11.13 -1.29
CA ALA A 290 -11.95 -10.44 -1.95
C ALA A 290 -11.65 -8.94 -2.07
N GLU A 291 -11.09 -8.34 -1.03
CA GLU A 291 -10.62 -6.97 -1.04
C GLU A 291 -9.42 -6.79 -1.99
N LEU A 292 -8.45 -7.70 -1.99
CA LEU A 292 -7.34 -7.65 -2.95
C LEU A 292 -7.85 -7.77 -4.39
N ALA A 293 -8.87 -8.60 -4.63
CA ALA A 293 -9.55 -8.70 -5.92
C ALA A 293 -10.25 -7.39 -6.31
N ALA A 294 -10.94 -6.74 -5.38
CA ALA A 294 -11.55 -5.44 -5.61
C ALA A 294 -10.50 -4.38 -5.99
N HIS A 295 -9.33 -4.38 -5.35
CA HIS A 295 -8.23 -3.47 -5.70
C HIS A 295 -7.68 -3.75 -7.09
N ARG A 296 -7.52 -5.02 -7.50
CA ARG A 296 -7.15 -5.34 -8.89
C ARG A 296 -8.17 -4.79 -9.89
N GLN A 297 -9.46 -4.94 -9.61
CA GLN A 297 -10.52 -4.38 -10.47
C GLN A 297 -10.48 -2.85 -10.50
N ALA A 298 -10.18 -2.20 -9.37
CA ALA A 298 -10.01 -0.75 -9.29
C ALA A 298 -8.84 -0.29 -10.17
N VAL A 299 -7.70 -0.99 -10.15
CA VAL A 299 -6.56 -0.71 -11.05
C VAL A 299 -6.96 -0.89 -12.51
N THR A 300 -7.68 -1.96 -12.86
CA THR A 300 -8.18 -2.16 -14.23
C THR A 300 -9.10 -1.03 -14.67
N LYS A 301 -10.04 -0.60 -13.81
CA LYS A 301 -10.94 0.52 -14.10
C LYS A 301 -10.20 1.85 -14.25
N LEU A 302 -9.20 2.10 -13.41
CA LEU A 302 -8.35 3.29 -13.50
C LEU A 302 -7.59 3.32 -14.82
N LEU A 303 -6.95 2.21 -15.20
CA LEU A 303 -6.25 2.16 -16.49
C LEU A 303 -7.22 2.25 -17.67
N ALA A 304 -8.42 1.67 -17.54
CA ALA A 304 -9.47 1.79 -18.54
C ALA A 304 -10.06 3.21 -18.66
N SER A 305 -9.97 4.06 -17.63
CA SER A 305 -10.38 5.46 -17.75
C SER A 305 -9.29 6.35 -18.35
N LEU A 306 -8.03 5.89 -18.35
CA LEU A 306 -6.86 6.59 -18.88
C LEU A 306 -6.37 6.05 -20.24
N THR A 307 -6.93 4.93 -20.71
CA THR A 307 -6.59 4.31 -21.99
C THR A 307 -7.17 5.10 -23.16
N TRP A 308 -6.49 5.06 -24.31
CA TRP A 308 -7.03 5.49 -25.59
C TRP A 308 -7.38 4.30 -26.50
N SER A 309 -7.23 3.08 -25.99
CA SER A 309 -7.58 1.84 -26.70
C SER A 309 -9.08 1.59 -26.62
N GLU A 310 -9.69 1.21 -27.74
CA GLU A 310 -11.07 0.74 -27.79
C GLU A 310 -11.23 -0.65 -27.13
N LYS A 311 -10.12 -1.38 -26.95
CA LYS A 311 -10.15 -2.71 -26.36
C LYS A 311 -10.22 -2.63 -24.83
N PRO A 312 -10.97 -3.54 -24.18
CA PRO A 312 -10.95 -3.65 -22.73
C PRO A 312 -9.53 -3.83 -22.20
N VAL A 313 -9.19 -3.10 -21.15
CA VAL A 313 -7.91 -3.26 -20.45
C VAL A 313 -7.89 -4.60 -19.74
N VAL A 314 -6.90 -5.42 -20.07
CA VAL A 314 -6.63 -6.70 -19.42
C VAL A 314 -5.28 -6.59 -18.71
N LEU A 315 -5.26 -6.98 -17.44
CA LEU A 315 -4.06 -7.05 -16.62
C LEU A 315 -3.77 -8.51 -16.32
N ASP A 316 -2.52 -8.91 -16.53
CA ASP A 316 -2.07 -10.25 -16.17
C ASP A 316 -1.59 -10.23 -14.71
N THR A 317 -1.95 -11.25 -13.94
CA THR A 317 -1.42 -11.44 -12.58
C THR A 317 -0.09 -12.18 -12.66
N VAL A 318 0.90 -11.72 -11.92
CA VAL A 318 2.27 -12.26 -11.90
C VAL A 318 2.50 -13.04 -10.62
N GLY A 319 2.87 -14.32 -10.76
CA GLY A 319 3.04 -15.22 -9.62
C GLY A 319 1.73 -15.56 -8.92
N ASP A 320 1.86 -16.22 -7.76
CA ASP A 320 0.71 -16.82 -7.06
C ASP A 320 0.02 -15.87 -6.06
N SER A 321 0.67 -14.74 -5.73
CA SER A 321 0.15 -13.81 -4.72
C SER A 321 -1.01 -12.94 -5.21
N LEU A 322 -1.22 -12.89 -6.53
CA LEU A 322 -2.19 -12.01 -7.20
C LEU A 322 -2.04 -10.52 -6.81
N ALA A 323 -0.88 -10.15 -6.28
CA ALA A 323 -0.58 -8.79 -5.81
C ALA A 323 0.36 -8.05 -6.76
N LEU A 324 0.79 -8.68 -7.85
CA LEU A 324 1.64 -8.08 -8.87
C LEU A 324 0.91 -8.17 -10.22
N LEU A 325 0.76 -7.02 -10.88
CA LEU A 325 0.00 -6.89 -12.12
C LEU A 325 0.94 -6.47 -13.25
N ALA A 326 0.92 -7.19 -14.35
CA ALA A 326 1.60 -6.82 -15.59
C ALA A 326 0.63 -6.10 -16.54
N VAL A 327 1.09 -4.98 -17.08
CA VAL A 327 0.38 -4.19 -18.08
C VAL A 327 1.27 -3.99 -19.30
N ARG A 328 0.76 -4.32 -20.48
CA ARG A 328 1.41 -4.00 -21.74
C ARG A 328 1.00 -2.59 -22.17
N LEU A 329 1.96 -1.69 -22.37
CA LEU A 329 1.68 -0.30 -22.70
C LEU A 329 0.97 -0.19 -24.05
N SER A 330 1.44 -0.92 -25.07
CA SER A 330 0.80 -0.94 -26.39
C SER A 330 -0.66 -1.40 -26.35
N ALA A 331 -1.03 -2.30 -25.44
CA ALA A 331 -2.40 -2.82 -25.33
C ALA A 331 -3.40 -1.75 -24.86
N ILE A 332 -2.93 -0.75 -24.12
CA ILE A 332 -3.72 0.40 -23.64
C ILE A 332 -3.44 1.67 -24.46
N GLY A 333 -2.79 1.54 -25.62
CA GLY A 333 -2.47 2.67 -26.50
C GLY A 333 -1.42 3.61 -25.92
N TRP A 334 -0.61 3.15 -24.97
CA TRP A 334 0.43 3.96 -24.32
C TRP A 334 1.80 3.71 -24.92
N THR A 335 2.66 4.71 -24.76
CA THR A 335 4.10 4.63 -25.05
C THR A 335 4.88 4.62 -23.74
N SER A 336 6.19 4.33 -23.83
CA SER A 336 7.09 4.47 -22.68
C SER A 336 7.09 5.88 -22.08
N GLN A 337 6.85 6.92 -22.90
CA GLN A 337 6.81 8.30 -22.43
C GLN A 337 5.60 8.55 -21.52
N HIS A 338 4.41 8.06 -21.87
CA HIS A 338 3.21 8.22 -21.02
C HIS A 338 3.42 7.57 -19.65
N TRP A 339 4.06 6.40 -19.62
CA TRP A 339 4.41 5.75 -18.37
C TRP A 339 5.40 6.59 -17.54
N GLN A 340 6.44 7.13 -18.17
CA GLN A 340 7.41 7.99 -17.51
C GLN A 340 6.78 9.24 -16.92
N GLU A 341 5.85 9.88 -17.65
CA GLU A 341 5.10 11.05 -17.17
C GLU A 341 4.26 10.73 -15.93
N LEU A 342 3.66 9.54 -15.87
CA LEU A 342 2.94 9.05 -14.69
C LEU A 342 3.89 8.85 -13.50
N THR A 343 5.00 8.14 -13.72
CA THR A 343 5.94 7.80 -12.64
C THR A 343 6.77 8.99 -12.15
N ALA A 344 7.01 10.00 -12.98
CA ALA A 344 7.78 11.19 -12.62
C ALA A 344 7.10 12.03 -11.52
N ARG A 345 5.80 11.81 -11.28
CA ARG A 345 5.02 12.48 -10.24
C ARG A 345 4.87 11.65 -8.96
N LEU A 346 5.32 10.40 -8.97
CA LEU A 346 5.27 9.55 -7.78
C LEU A 346 6.32 10.03 -6.77
N PRO A 347 6.04 9.95 -5.46
CA PRO A 347 7.03 10.26 -4.43
C PRO A 347 8.30 9.41 -4.62
N VAL A 348 9.47 10.04 -4.44
CA VAL A 348 10.77 9.37 -4.49
C VAL A 348 10.78 8.30 -3.38
N GLY A 349 10.67 7.03 -3.78
CA GLY A 349 10.44 5.89 -2.87
C GLY A 349 9.46 4.84 -3.43
N ALA A 350 8.66 5.18 -4.44
CA ALA A 350 7.78 4.23 -5.14
C ALA A 350 8.48 3.45 -6.27
N SER A 351 9.75 3.75 -6.56
CA SER A 351 10.56 3.00 -7.52
C SER A 351 11.34 1.92 -6.77
N LEU A 352 11.14 0.67 -7.16
CA LEU A 352 11.98 -0.44 -6.71
C LEU A 352 13.35 -0.25 -7.37
N GLU A 353 14.33 0.25 -6.63
CA GLU A 353 15.75 0.07 -6.97
C GLU A 353 16.19 -1.38 -6.69
#